data_AF-A0A7W7RVV3-F1
#
_entry.id   AF-A0A7W7RVV3-F1
#
_cell.length_a   1.000
_cell.length_b   1.000
_cell.length_c   1.000
_cell.angle_alpha   90.00
_cell.angle_beta   90.00
_cell.angle_gamma   90.00
#
_symmetry.space_group_name_H-M   'P 1'
#
loop_
_entity.id
_entity.type
_entity.pdbx_description
1 polymer ?
#
loop_
_entity_poly.entity_id
_entity_poly.type
_entity_poly.pdbx_seq_one_letter_code
_entity_poly.pdbx_strand_id
1 'polypeptide(L)'
;MTLALAVKNDDLVVEVPEHPPVRLPLAGRDRVGTLLVFGYPGRGRTRYGLAVLDESGLVMMEAPGSRSRREVEAFARENGLQFELRRFATGEEARIALARRSPGWHVVTWGRPPSPLPRLRVPGVRSLWPPMGSPRIWWREQLLYALMWLVLAYGVAFAALVVLNLTDPGRGVTWGMKLLGIAALVLAVVTAVGAAVVVGTGRRRTRRQIADARVLRRRGDPRCRLVAVHSRLLLETERRTREIDASRLTLYSVESGVSGLVVGEKALHLPGRWDPEEVERFAARNGLELEIRRLSREEYLDLTAQVRDAVP
;
A
#
# COMPACT_ATOMS: atom_id res chain seq x y z
N MET A 1 -2.29 -4.95 26.88
CA MET A 1 -1.86 -3.54 26.82
C MET A 1 -3.11 -2.71 26.63
N THR A 2 -3.35 -1.80 27.56
CA THR A 2 -4.62 -1.10 27.73
C THR A 2 -4.35 0.38 27.59
N LEU A 3 -5.11 1.06 26.73
CA LEU A 3 -5.10 2.53 26.63
C LEU A 3 -5.80 3.15 27.85
N ALA A 4 -5.35 4.33 28.26
CA ALA A 4 -5.99 5.08 29.34
C ALA A 4 -6.68 6.35 28.78
N LEU A 5 -7.83 6.68 29.37
CA LEU A 5 -8.62 7.88 29.06
C LEU A 5 -8.71 8.73 30.31
N ALA A 6 -8.46 10.02 30.17
CA ALA A 6 -8.62 11.02 31.22
C ALA A 6 -9.13 12.33 30.62
N VAL A 7 -9.81 13.15 31.42
CA VAL A 7 -10.12 14.53 31.06
C VAL A 7 -9.20 15.47 31.85
N LYS A 8 -8.52 16.38 31.16
CA LYS A 8 -7.63 17.39 31.76
C LYS A 8 -7.82 18.71 31.03
N ASN A 9 -8.16 19.79 31.75
CA ASN A 9 -8.29 21.14 31.19
C ASN A 9 -9.17 21.20 29.92
N ASP A 10 -10.37 20.61 29.98
CA ASP A 10 -11.30 20.50 28.84
C ASP A 10 -10.77 19.75 27.62
N ASP A 11 -9.69 18.99 27.77
CA ASP A 11 -9.20 18.05 26.77
C ASP A 11 -9.44 16.60 27.21
N LEU A 12 -9.90 15.77 26.28
CA LEU A 12 -9.78 14.32 26.35
C LEU A 12 -8.32 13.95 26.08
N VAL A 13 -7.67 13.39 27.09
CA VAL A 13 -6.32 12.85 27.01
C VAL A 13 -6.40 11.35 26.82
N VAL A 14 -5.88 10.87 25.68
CA VAL A 14 -5.75 9.45 25.37
C VAL A 14 -4.28 9.04 25.48
N GLU A 15 -3.98 8.23 26.48
CA GLU A 15 -2.65 7.68 26.69
C GLU A 15 -2.57 6.30 26.02
N VAL A 16 -1.74 6.23 24.98
CA VAL A 16 -1.43 4.98 24.28
C VAL A 16 -0.01 4.56 24.67
N PRO A 17 0.20 3.32 25.13
CA PRO A 17 1.55 2.87 25.49
C PRO A 17 2.52 3.07 24.31
N GLU A 18 3.76 3.49 24.60
CA GLU A 18 4.83 3.73 23.61
C GLU A 18 4.59 4.93 22.67
N HIS A 19 3.56 5.75 22.92
CA HIS A 19 3.29 6.96 22.14
C HIS A 19 3.04 8.19 23.03
N PRO A 20 3.35 9.42 22.56
CA PRO A 20 2.97 10.64 23.26
C PRO A 20 1.44 10.70 23.48
N PRO A 21 0.99 11.26 24.61
CA PRO A 21 -0.45 11.40 24.88
C PRO A 21 -1.10 12.29 23.84
N VAL A 22 -2.23 11.82 23.29
CA VAL A 22 -3.02 12.59 22.33
C VAL A 22 -4.05 13.40 23.12
N ARG A 23 -4.10 14.71 22.87
CA ARG A 23 -5.08 15.62 23.48
C ARG A 23 -6.10 16.03 22.43
N LEU A 24 -7.37 15.86 22.74
CA LEU A 24 -8.49 16.16 21.86
C LEU A 24 -9.46 17.08 22.59
N PRO A 25 -9.89 18.19 22.00
CA PRO A 25 -10.73 19.18 22.69
C PRO A 25 -12.11 18.61 23.02
N LEU A 26 -12.65 18.90 24.21
CA LEU A 26 -14.04 18.61 24.60
C LEU A 26 -14.97 19.81 24.38
N ALA A 27 -14.42 20.97 24.01
CA ALA A 27 -15.15 22.18 23.70
C ALA A 27 -14.76 22.76 22.33
N GLY A 28 -15.66 23.55 21.72
CA GLY A 28 -15.44 24.19 20.43
C GLY A 28 -15.96 23.38 19.23
N ARG A 29 -15.64 23.85 18.02
CA ARG A 29 -16.22 23.37 16.74
C ARG A 29 -15.78 21.95 16.34
N ASP A 30 -14.61 21.54 16.82
CA ASP A 30 -14.01 20.23 16.56
C ASP A 30 -13.96 19.37 17.85
N ARG A 31 -14.95 19.54 18.74
CA ARG A 31 -14.98 18.80 20.00
C ARG A 31 -15.24 17.31 19.81
N VAL A 32 -14.68 16.51 20.71
CA VAL A 32 -14.98 15.09 20.83
C VAL A 32 -16.46 14.91 21.16
N GLY A 33 -17.16 14.10 20.35
CA GLY A 33 -18.56 13.77 20.55
C GLY A 33 -18.80 12.30 20.89
N THR A 34 -18.02 11.39 20.29
CA THR A 34 -18.29 9.94 20.39
C THR A 34 -17.03 9.12 20.64
N LEU A 35 -17.14 8.15 21.55
CA LEU A 35 -16.17 7.08 21.74
C LEU A 35 -16.67 5.81 21.03
N LEU A 36 -15.99 5.42 19.95
CA LEU A 36 -16.29 4.25 19.15
C LEU A 36 -15.36 3.10 19.52
N VAL A 37 -15.88 2.09 20.22
CA VAL A 37 -15.18 0.81 20.36
C VAL A 37 -15.47 -0.02 19.12
N PHE A 38 -14.43 -0.42 18.41
CA PHE A 38 -14.59 -1.28 17.24
C PHE A 38 -13.87 -2.62 17.39
N GLY A 39 -14.38 -3.65 16.73
CA GLY A 39 -13.74 -4.96 16.70
C GLY A 39 -13.83 -5.65 15.35
N TYR A 40 -12.83 -6.47 15.03
CA TYR A 40 -12.80 -7.29 13.81
C TYR A 40 -12.04 -8.61 14.05
N PRO A 41 -12.33 -9.68 13.29
CA PRO A 41 -11.64 -10.95 13.46
C PRO A 41 -10.15 -10.84 13.09
N GLY A 42 -9.28 -11.36 13.96
CA GLY A 42 -7.85 -11.54 13.73
C GLY A 42 -7.45 -13.01 13.83
N ARG A 43 -6.15 -13.32 13.65
CA ARG A 43 -5.64 -14.69 13.83
C ARG A 43 -5.89 -15.17 15.26
N GLY A 44 -6.86 -16.07 15.43
CA GLY A 44 -7.18 -16.74 16.70
C GLY A 44 -7.94 -15.90 17.74
N ARG A 45 -8.22 -14.62 17.49
CA ARG A 45 -9.00 -13.76 18.39
C ARG A 45 -9.54 -12.52 17.69
N THR A 46 -10.66 -11.99 18.17
CA THR A 46 -11.15 -10.65 17.79
C THR A 46 -10.17 -9.60 18.28
N ARG A 47 -9.76 -8.71 17.38
CA ARG A 47 -8.99 -7.51 17.72
C ARG A 47 -9.96 -6.38 17.98
N TYR A 48 -9.72 -5.63 19.04
CA TYR A 48 -10.49 -4.46 19.41
C TYR A 48 -9.62 -3.21 19.36
N GLY A 49 -10.24 -2.09 19.07
CA GLY A 49 -9.64 -0.76 19.04
C GLY A 49 -10.61 0.29 19.57
N LEU A 50 -10.09 1.48 19.83
CA LEU A 50 -10.86 2.67 20.17
C LEU A 50 -10.63 3.72 19.08
N ALA A 51 -11.72 4.28 18.57
CA ALA A 51 -11.69 5.49 17.77
C ALA A 51 -12.41 6.61 18.54
N VAL A 52 -11.82 7.80 18.52
CA VAL A 52 -12.45 9.01 19.04
C VAL A 52 -12.98 9.80 17.86
N LEU A 53 -14.27 10.11 17.89
CA LEU A 53 -14.95 10.86 16.85
C LEU A 53 -15.37 12.23 17.37
N ASP A 54 -15.38 13.21 16.47
CA ASP A 54 -16.06 14.47 16.71
C ASP A 54 -17.60 14.30 16.67
N GLU A 55 -18.35 15.38 16.88
CA GLU A 55 -19.82 15.37 16.85
C GLU A 55 -20.43 15.00 15.50
N SER A 56 -19.68 15.14 14.41
CA SER A 56 -20.12 14.76 13.07
C SER A 56 -19.68 13.35 12.69
N GLY A 57 -19.12 12.60 13.64
CA GLY A 57 -18.68 11.23 13.43
C GLY A 57 -17.36 11.10 12.67
N LEU A 58 -16.57 12.18 12.59
CA LEU A 58 -15.26 12.16 11.97
C LEU A 58 -14.19 11.68 12.94
N VAL A 59 -13.33 10.75 12.51
CA VAL A 59 -12.26 10.17 13.31
C VAL A 59 -11.17 11.20 13.57
N MET A 60 -11.04 11.58 14.84
CA MET A 60 -9.96 12.43 15.35
C MET A 60 -8.74 11.61 15.72
N MET A 61 -8.95 10.40 16.24
CA MET A 61 -7.90 9.49 16.69
C MET A 61 -8.34 8.03 16.56
N GLU A 62 -7.42 7.16 16.16
CA GLU A 62 -7.58 5.70 16.25
C GLU A 62 -6.43 5.12 17.05
N ALA A 63 -6.75 4.32 18.07
CA ALA A 63 -5.80 3.56 18.85
C ALA A 63 -6.13 2.05 18.81
N PRO A 64 -5.18 1.21 18.38
CA PRO A 64 -5.28 -0.24 18.51
C PRO A 64 -5.10 -0.66 19.98
N GLY A 65 -5.93 -1.59 20.44
CA GLY A 65 -5.98 -2.00 21.85
C GLY A 65 -7.33 -1.67 22.47
N SER A 66 -7.70 -2.41 23.51
CA SER A 66 -9.01 -2.28 24.12
C SER A 66 -8.91 -2.07 25.60
N ARG A 67 -9.50 -0.98 26.06
CA ARG A 67 -10.09 -0.92 27.40
C ARG A 67 -11.32 -1.82 27.45
N SER A 68 -11.77 -2.22 28.63
CA SER A 68 -13.01 -3.00 28.71
C SER A 68 -14.17 -2.16 28.15
N ARG A 69 -15.07 -2.78 27.38
CA ARG A 69 -16.25 -2.10 26.82
C ARG A 69 -16.99 -1.31 27.90
N ARG A 70 -17.18 -1.93 29.07
CA ARG A 70 -17.89 -1.34 30.21
C ARG A 70 -17.19 -0.10 30.74
N GLU A 71 -15.86 -0.10 30.82
CA GLU A 71 -15.10 1.09 31.25
C GLU A 71 -15.20 2.23 30.25
N VAL A 72 -15.16 1.95 28.93
CA VAL A 72 -15.31 3.01 27.91
C VAL A 72 -16.73 3.58 27.94
N GLU A 73 -17.74 2.73 28.07
CA GLU A 73 -19.14 3.15 28.13
C GLU A 73 -19.43 3.97 29.41
N ALA A 74 -18.90 3.56 30.55
CA ALA A 74 -19.00 4.32 31.80
C ALA A 74 -18.30 5.68 31.68
N PHE A 75 -17.06 5.69 31.18
CA PHE A 75 -16.30 6.92 30.95
C PHE A 75 -17.03 7.87 29.98
N ALA A 76 -17.60 7.36 28.89
CA ALA A 76 -18.36 8.17 27.95
C ALA A 76 -19.55 8.83 28.64
N ARG A 77 -20.33 8.05 29.41
CA ARG A 77 -21.50 8.53 30.14
C ARG A 77 -21.14 9.59 31.18
N GLU A 78 -20.07 9.37 31.95
CA GLU A 78 -19.59 10.30 32.98
C GLU A 78 -19.16 11.66 32.41
N ASN A 79 -18.68 11.68 31.16
CA ASN A 79 -18.17 12.88 30.50
C ASN A 79 -19.11 13.44 29.42
N GLY A 80 -20.37 12.97 29.38
CA GLY A 80 -21.37 13.46 28.42
C GLY A 80 -21.08 13.11 26.95
N LEU A 81 -20.27 12.09 26.69
CA LEU A 81 -19.93 11.62 25.35
C LEU A 81 -20.87 10.49 24.91
N GLN A 82 -21.10 10.39 23.60
CA GLN A 82 -21.79 9.23 23.03
C GLN A 82 -20.87 8.00 23.02
N PHE A 83 -21.47 6.82 23.18
CA PHE A 83 -20.77 5.55 23.10
C PHE A 83 -21.32 4.71 21.95
N GLU A 84 -20.44 4.30 21.03
CA GLU A 84 -20.79 3.40 19.93
C GLU A 84 -19.95 2.12 20.02
N LEU A 85 -20.59 0.97 19.79
CA LEU A 85 -19.91 -0.31 19.62
C LEU A 85 -20.16 -0.83 18.21
N ARG A 86 -19.09 -1.04 17.45
CA ARG A 86 -19.19 -1.58 16.08
C ARG A 86 -18.35 -2.82 15.90
N ARG A 87 -18.92 -3.85 15.28
CA ARG A 87 -18.19 -5.05 14.85
C ARG A 87 -18.14 -5.08 13.34
N PHE A 88 -16.94 -5.24 12.81
CA PHE A 88 -16.69 -5.36 11.38
C PHE A 88 -16.42 -6.83 11.04
N ALA A 89 -16.84 -7.25 9.85
CA ALA A 89 -16.63 -8.61 9.39
C ALA A 89 -15.16 -8.87 9.09
N THR A 90 -14.40 -7.84 8.70
CA THR A 90 -12.96 -7.95 8.42
C THR A 90 -12.18 -6.75 8.95
N GLY A 91 -10.87 -6.93 9.15
CA GLY A 91 -9.97 -5.81 9.50
C GLY A 91 -9.73 -4.84 8.35
N GLU A 92 -10.06 -5.22 7.11
CA GLU A 92 -10.05 -4.34 5.96
C GLU A 92 -11.26 -3.40 5.98
N GLU A 93 -12.44 -3.96 6.22
CA GLU A 93 -13.67 -3.20 6.39
C GLU A 93 -13.57 -2.19 7.55
N ALA A 94 -13.01 -2.60 8.69
CA ALA A 94 -12.77 -1.70 9.82
C ALA A 94 -11.87 -0.51 9.43
N ARG A 95 -10.76 -0.79 8.74
CA ARG A 95 -9.84 0.24 8.27
C ARG A 95 -10.51 1.18 7.28
N ILE A 96 -11.26 0.67 6.31
CA ILE A 96 -11.95 1.49 5.31
C ILE A 96 -12.99 2.39 5.99
N ALA A 97 -13.81 1.82 6.88
CA ALA A 97 -14.85 2.55 7.58
C ALA A 97 -14.29 3.68 8.46
N LEU A 98 -13.16 3.44 9.14
CA LEU A 98 -12.50 4.45 9.95
C LEU A 98 -11.80 5.49 9.07
N ALA A 99 -11.05 5.06 8.05
CA ALA A 99 -10.30 5.96 7.18
C ALA A 99 -11.17 6.92 6.37
N ARG A 100 -12.36 6.48 5.93
CA ARG A 100 -13.37 7.35 5.30
C ARG A 100 -13.80 8.50 6.22
N ARG A 101 -13.71 8.34 7.53
CA ARG A 101 -14.17 9.35 8.49
C ARG A 101 -13.05 10.27 8.94
N SER A 102 -11.81 10.18 8.43
CA SER A 102 -10.64 10.77 9.09
C SER A 102 -10.15 12.10 8.49
N PRO A 103 -10.37 13.26 9.14
CA PRO A 103 -9.97 14.56 8.59
C PRO A 103 -8.66 15.11 9.22
N GLY A 104 -8.21 14.58 10.36
CA GLY A 104 -7.06 15.10 11.13
C GLY A 104 -6.25 14.01 11.81
N TRP A 105 -6.10 12.88 11.11
CA TRP A 105 -5.77 11.59 11.70
C TRP A 105 -4.41 11.57 12.41
N HIS A 106 -4.44 11.49 13.75
CA HIS A 106 -3.33 10.97 14.52
C HIS A 106 -3.49 9.44 14.60
N VAL A 107 -2.98 8.73 13.60
CA VAL A 107 -2.98 7.26 13.65
C VAL A 107 -1.89 6.85 14.62
N VAL A 108 -2.27 6.32 15.78
CA VAL A 108 -1.31 5.72 16.68
C VAL A 108 -1.17 4.25 16.29
N THR A 109 -0.46 3.96 15.20
CA THR A 109 -0.22 2.57 14.81
C THR A 109 0.86 1.95 15.71
N TRP A 110 0.60 0.77 16.29
CA TRP A 110 1.67 -0.07 16.84
C TRP A 110 2.73 -0.29 15.75
N GLY A 111 3.90 0.32 15.93
CA GLY A 111 5.04 0.13 15.06
C GLY A 111 5.56 -1.30 15.21
N ARG A 112 5.20 -2.19 14.30
CA ARG A 112 6.16 -3.24 13.95
C ARG A 112 7.09 -2.61 12.93
N PRO A 113 8.41 -2.50 13.20
CA PRO A 113 9.34 -2.10 12.16
C PRO A 113 9.10 -3.01 10.94
N PRO A 114 9.16 -2.45 9.72
CA PRO A 114 9.04 -3.27 8.52
C PRO A 114 10.12 -4.36 8.60
N SER A 115 9.78 -5.58 8.16
CA SER A 115 10.78 -6.62 8.04
C SER A 115 11.98 -6.05 7.26
N PRO A 116 13.22 -6.10 7.81
CA PRO A 116 14.40 -5.55 7.15
C PRO A 116 14.74 -6.31 5.86
N LEU A 117 14.08 -7.45 5.63
CA LEU A 117 14.27 -8.23 4.42
C LEU A 117 13.35 -7.68 3.33
N PRO A 118 13.90 -7.14 2.23
CA PRO A 118 13.11 -6.88 1.04
C PRO A 118 12.48 -8.21 0.65
N ARG A 119 11.15 -8.28 0.65
CA ARG A 119 10.45 -9.42 0.05
C ARG A 119 10.87 -9.44 -1.41
N LEU A 120 11.81 -10.33 -1.75
CA LEU A 120 12.19 -10.64 -3.11
C LEU A 120 10.93 -11.25 -3.75
N ARG A 121 10.07 -10.38 -4.29
CA ARG A 121 9.01 -10.82 -5.16
C ARG A 121 9.71 -11.23 -6.44
N VAL A 122 9.81 -12.55 -6.62
CA VAL A 122 10.01 -13.12 -7.95
C VAL A 122 8.96 -12.44 -8.84
N PRO A 123 9.33 -11.88 -10.00
CA PRO A 123 8.37 -11.36 -10.96
C PRO A 123 7.57 -12.56 -11.51
N GLY A 124 6.56 -12.95 -10.75
CA GLY A 124 5.60 -13.98 -11.10
C GLY A 124 4.42 -13.33 -11.81
N VAL A 125 4.22 -13.76 -13.05
CA VAL A 125 2.95 -13.81 -13.80
C VAL A 125 1.88 -12.84 -13.27
N ARG A 126 1.96 -11.57 -13.66
CA ARG A 126 0.86 -10.62 -13.47
C ARG A 126 -0.18 -10.84 -14.57
N SER A 127 -1.42 -11.07 -14.14
CA SER A 127 -2.70 -11.09 -14.87
C SER A 127 -2.64 -11.51 -16.35
N LEU A 128 -3.29 -12.63 -16.67
CA LEU A 128 -3.61 -13.08 -18.04
C LEU A 128 -4.41 -12.05 -18.88
N TRP A 129 -4.80 -10.93 -18.27
CA TRP A 129 -5.61 -9.88 -18.90
C TRP A 129 -4.74 -8.64 -19.16
N PRO A 130 -4.74 -8.11 -20.40
CA PRO A 130 -4.03 -6.89 -20.71
C PRO A 130 -4.71 -5.68 -20.06
N PRO A 131 -3.95 -4.74 -19.46
CA PRO A 131 -4.52 -3.48 -18.98
C PRO A 131 -5.01 -2.64 -20.16
N MET A 132 -6.16 -1.96 -19.99
CA MET A 132 -6.84 -1.20 -21.05
C MET A 132 -5.97 -0.09 -21.67
N GLY A 133 -4.99 0.43 -20.94
CA GLY A 133 -4.16 1.56 -21.38
C GLY A 133 -2.92 1.22 -22.23
N SER A 134 -2.44 -0.03 -22.31
CA SER A 134 -1.20 -0.34 -23.06
C SER A 134 -1.00 -1.81 -23.49
N PRO A 135 -1.86 -2.37 -24.36
CA PRO A 135 -1.79 -3.78 -24.76
C PRO A 135 -0.47 -4.17 -25.47
N ARG A 136 0.18 -3.23 -26.18
CA ARG A 136 1.48 -3.45 -26.86
C ARG A 136 2.64 -3.69 -25.89
N ILE A 137 2.66 -2.99 -24.75
CA ILE A 137 3.73 -3.13 -23.75
C ILE A 137 3.57 -4.47 -23.02
N TRP A 138 2.33 -4.82 -22.68
CA TRP A 138 2.00 -6.12 -22.08
C TRP A 138 2.42 -7.29 -22.99
N TRP A 139 2.10 -7.24 -24.29
CA TRP A 139 2.52 -8.28 -25.23
C TRP A 139 4.04 -8.45 -25.31
N ARG A 140 4.79 -7.35 -25.34
CA ARG A 140 6.25 -7.38 -25.37
C ARG A 140 6.85 -8.00 -24.10
N GLU A 141 6.26 -7.72 -22.94
CA GLU A 141 6.67 -8.34 -21.67
C GLU A 141 6.37 -9.84 -21.64
N GLN A 142 5.20 -10.28 -22.12
CA GLN A 142 4.86 -11.70 -22.20
C GLN A 142 5.78 -12.45 -23.18
N LEU A 143 6.15 -11.82 -24.30
CA LEU A 143 7.04 -12.41 -25.31
C LEU A 143 8.46 -12.59 -24.75
N LEU A 144 8.97 -11.61 -24.00
CA LEU A 144 10.25 -11.72 -23.29
C LEU A 144 10.21 -12.81 -22.20
N TYR A 145 9.09 -12.93 -21.49
CA TYR A 145 8.92 -13.95 -20.46
C TYR A 145 8.84 -15.35 -21.07
N ALA A 146 8.09 -15.53 -22.15
CA ALA A 146 8.00 -16.78 -22.90
C ALA A 146 9.36 -17.18 -23.47
N LEU A 147 10.11 -16.22 -24.04
CA LEU A 147 11.45 -16.46 -24.56
C LEU A 147 12.43 -16.89 -23.46
N MET A 148 12.36 -16.26 -22.28
CA MET A 148 13.17 -16.64 -21.12
C MET A 148 12.89 -18.07 -20.67
N TRP A 149 11.61 -18.47 -20.57
CA TRP A 149 11.23 -19.84 -20.21
C TRP A 149 11.62 -20.86 -21.28
N LEU A 150 11.56 -20.50 -22.56
CA LEU A 150 11.98 -21.37 -23.66
C LEU A 150 13.49 -21.63 -23.63
N VAL A 151 14.31 -20.61 -23.36
CA VAL A 151 15.76 -20.76 -23.14
C VAL A 151 16.05 -21.63 -21.93
N LEU A 152 15.31 -21.45 -20.83
CA LEU A 152 15.48 -22.28 -19.62
C LEU A 152 15.11 -23.74 -19.89
N ALA A 153 13.97 -23.98 -20.53
CA ALA A 153 13.50 -25.33 -20.89
C ALA A 153 14.48 -26.02 -21.84
N TYR A 154 15.04 -25.29 -22.81
CA TYR A 154 16.07 -25.81 -23.70
C TYR A 154 17.35 -26.17 -22.93
N GLY A 155 17.79 -25.33 -21.99
CA GLY A 155 18.93 -25.61 -21.12
C GLY A 155 18.74 -26.86 -20.25
N VAL A 156 17.53 -27.07 -19.71
CA VAL A 156 17.20 -28.27 -18.92
C VAL A 156 17.16 -29.53 -19.79
N ALA A 157 16.49 -29.48 -20.95
CA ALA A 157 16.44 -30.60 -21.89
C ALA A 157 17.84 -31.00 -22.37
N PHE A 158 18.70 -30.00 -22.60
CA PHE A 158 20.07 -30.22 -23.01
C PHE A 158 20.93 -30.84 -21.90
N ALA A 159 20.82 -30.35 -20.66
CA ALA A 159 21.50 -30.96 -19.51
C ALA A 159 21.06 -32.42 -19.29
N ALA A 160 19.77 -32.71 -19.45
CA ALA A 160 19.25 -34.08 -19.38
C ALA A 160 19.85 -34.98 -20.47
N LEU A 161 19.98 -34.49 -21.70
CA LEU A 161 20.65 -35.19 -22.80
C LEU A 161 22.13 -35.48 -22.51
N VAL A 162 22.85 -34.51 -21.92
CA VAL A 162 24.26 -34.70 -21.52
C VAL A 162 24.39 -35.75 -20.41
N VAL A 163 23.51 -35.70 -19.39
CA VAL A 163 23.51 -36.69 -18.30
C VAL A 163 23.20 -38.09 -18.82
N LEU A 164 22.16 -38.23 -19.65
CA LEU A 164 21.78 -39.52 -20.26
C LEU A 164 22.93 -40.13 -21.09
N ASN A 165 23.69 -39.29 -21.78
CA ASN A 165 24.82 -39.71 -22.62
C ASN A 165 26.06 -40.07 -21.78
N LEU A 166 26.26 -39.42 -20.62
CA LEU A 166 27.32 -39.78 -19.66
C LEU A 166 27.01 -41.09 -18.92
N THR A 167 25.73 -41.44 -18.74
CA THR A 167 25.32 -42.66 -18.05
C THR A 167 25.31 -43.92 -18.91
N ASP A 168 25.47 -43.81 -20.24
CA ASP A 168 25.46 -44.95 -21.16
C ASP A 168 26.64 -44.93 -22.17
N PRO A 169 27.88 -45.19 -21.71
CA PRO A 169 29.11 -44.99 -22.48
C PRO A 169 29.37 -46.02 -23.60
N GLY A 170 28.41 -46.92 -23.88
CA GLY A 170 28.59 -48.09 -24.76
C GLY A 170 28.40 -47.86 -26.26
N ARG A 171 27.96 -46.67 -26.71
CA ARG A 171 27.83 -46.35 -28.14
C ARG A 171 28.93 -45.38 -28.57
N GLY A 172 29.73 -45.81 -29.55
CA GLY A 172 30.91 -45.13 -30.06
C GLY A 172 30.70 -43.62 -30.23
N VAL A 173 31.39 -42.85 -29.38
CA VAL A 173 31.35 -41.39 -29.35
C VAL A 173 32.03 -40.86 -30.61
N THR A 174 31.24 -40.59 -31.64
CA THR A 174 31.69 -39.95 -32.88
C THR A 174 32.32 -38.59 -32.55
N TRP A 175 33.47 -38.31 -33.15
CA TRP A 175 34.36 -37.16 -32.93
C TRP A 175 33.65 -35.77 -32.92
N GLY A 176 32.47 -35.64 -33.54
CA GLY A 176 31.64 -34.42 -33.51
C GLY A 176 31.07 -34.04 -32.13
N MET A 177 30.98 -34.98 -31.17
CA MET A 177 30.44 -34.70 -29.83
C MET A 177 31.38 -33.89 -28.92
N LYS A 178 32.69 -33.93 -29.14
CA LYS A 178 33.64 -33.09 -28.37
C LYS A 178 33.48 -31.61 -28.70
N LEU A 179 33.26 -31.28 -29.98
CA LEU A 179 32.98 -29.91 -30.43
C LEU A 179 31.61 -29.43 -29.95
N LEU A 180 30.60 -30.29 -29.95
CA LEU A 180 29.27 -29.98 -29.41
C LEU A 180 29.30 -29.74 -27.89
N GLY A 181 30.10 -30.50 -27.13
CA GLY A 181 30.29 -30.28 -25.70
C GLY A 181 30.97 -28.94 -25.38
N ILE A 182 32.00 -28.56 -26.14
CA ILE A 182 32.66 -27.25 -26.00
C ILE A 182 31.71 -26.12 -26.39
N ALA A 183 30.99 -26.25 -27.51
CA ALA A 183 30.00 -25.27 -27.94
C ALA A 183 28.88 -25.09 -26.91
N ALA A 184 28.46 -26.18 -26.25
CA ALA A 184 27.46 -26.14 -25.19
C ALA A 184 27.97 -25.48 -23.91
N LEU A 185 29.22 -25.72 -23.52
CA LEU A 185 29.83 -25.03 -22.38
C LEU A 185 29.92 -23.52 -22.64
N VAL A 186 30.33 -23.13 -23.86
CA VAL A 186 30.36 -21.73 -24.29
C VAL A 186 28.95 -21.14 -24.26
N LEU A 187 27.94 -21.85 -24.76
CA LEU A 187 26.55 -21.38 -24.75
C LEU A 187 25.99 -21.24 -23.33
N ALA A 188 26.31 -22.17 -22.43
CA ALA A 188 25.90 -22.11 -21.02
C ALA A 188 26.56 -20.93 -20.29
N VAL A 189 27.85 -20.67 -20.55
CA VAL A 189 28.56 -19.50 -20.01
C VAL A 189 27.98 -18.21 -20.58
N VAL A 190 27.71 -18.13 -21.89
CA VAL A 190 27.08 -16.97 -22.52
C VAL A 190 25.67 -16.76 -21.98
N THR A 191 24.91 -17.82 -21.69
CA THR A 191 23.57 -17.73 -21.11
C THR A 191 23.62 -17.29 -19.65
N ALA A 192 24.57 -17.79 -18.86
CA ALA A 192 24.78 -17.39 -17.48
C ALA A 192 25.26 -15.93 -17.36
N VAL A 193 26.20 -15.52 -18.22
CA VAL A 193 26.67 -14.13 -18.34
C VAL A 193 25.54 -13.23 -18.85
N GLY A 194 24.78 -13.67 -19.85
CA GLY A 194 23.59 -12.98 -20.35
C GLY A 194 22.53 -12.79 -19.25
N ALA A 195 22.24 -13.83 -18.47
CA ALA A 195 21.35 -13.76 -17.31
C ALA A 195 21.89 -12.84 -16.21
N ALA A 196 23.19 -12.90 -15.89
CA ALA A 196 23.83 -12.03 -14.91
C ALA A 196 23.87 -10.57 -15.38
N VAL A 197 24.08 -10.32 -16.67
CA VAL A 197 24.02 -8.99 -17.29
C VAL A 197 22.58 -8.51 -17.34
N VAL A 198 21.57 -9.34 -17.65
CA VAL A 198 20.15 -8.96 -17.62
C VAL A 198 19.67 -8.70 -16.19
N VAL A 199 20.13 -9.46 -15.20
CA VAL A 199 19.83 -9.25 -13.77
C VAL A 199 20.58 -8.04 -13.22
N GLY A 200 21.83 -7.83 -13.63
CA GLY A 200 22.70 -6.72 -13.22
C GLY A 200 22.33 -5.38 -13.89
N THR A 201 22.01 -5.40 -15.18
CA THR A 201 21.42 -4.28 -15.91
C THR A 201 19.99 -4.05 -15.47
N GLY A 202 19.20 -5.11 -15.18
CA GLY A 202 17.90 -5.01 -14.53
C GLY A 202 18.00 -4.22 -13.23
N ARG A 203 18.88 -4.60 -12.30
CA ARG A 203 19.15 -3.88 -11.04
C ARG A 203 19.66 -2.45 -11.22
N ARG A 204 20.59 -2.20 -12.16
CA ARG A 204 21.11 -0.85 -12.45
C ARG A 204 20.07 0.03 -13.13
N ARG A 205 19.22 -0.54 -13.99
CA ARG A 205 18.07 0.14 -14.62
C ARG A 205 17.00 0.40 -13.58
N THR A 206 16.69 -0.50 -12.63
CA THR A 206 15.76 -0.20 -11.54
C THR A 206 16.28 0.93 -10.63
N ARG A 207 17.58 0.95 -10.29
CA ARG A 207 18.17 2.03 -9.47
C ARG A 207 18.28 3.37 -10.20
N ARG A 208 18.56 3.39 -11.52
CA ARG A 208 18.52 4.64 -12.33
C ARG A 208 17.10 5.03 -12.74
N GLN A 209 16.17 4.10 -12.92
CA GLN A 209 14.75 4.36 -13.20
C GLN A 209 13.99 4.87 -11.98
N ILE A 210 14.48 4.64 -10.76
CA ILE A 210 13.99 5.31 -9.55
C ILE A 210 14.47 6.78 -9.48
N ALA A 211 15.53 7.16 -10.19
CA ALA A 211 15.94 8.56 -10.31
C ALA A 211 15.03 9.37 -11.26
N ASP A 212 14.38 8.69 -12.22
CA ASP A 212 13.32 9.25 -13.09
C ASP A 212 11.90 8.92 -12.62
N ALA A 213 11.76 8.12 -11.55
CA ALA A 213 10.45 7.80 -10.99
C ALA A 213 9.84 9.09 -10.43
N ARG A 214 8.73 9.51 -11.01
CA ARG A 214 7.94 10.62 -10.50
C ARG A 214 7.25 10.11 -9.25
N VAL A 215 7.67 10.64 -8.10
CA VAL A 215 7.16 10.28 -6.80
C VAL A 215 6.40 11.47 -6.24
N LEU A 216 5.16 11.25 -5.85
CA LEU A 216 4.38 12.18 -5.05
C LEU A 216 4.34 11.66 -3.61
N ARG A 217 4.76 12.47 -2.64
CA ARG A 217 4.87 12.06 -1.23
C ARG A 217 3.84 12.76 -0.39
N ARG A 218 3.32 12.05 0.62
CA ARG A 218 2.51 12.67 1.66
C ARG A 218 3.41 13.50 2.58
N ARG A 219 2.99 14.73 2.88
CA ARG A 219 3.73 15.61 3.79
C ARG A 219 3.63 15.08 5.22
N GLY A 220 4.78 14.93 5.88
CA GLY A 220 4.87 14.40 7.25
C GLY A 220 4.91 12.88 7.35
N ASP A 221 4.66 12.15 6.26
CA ASP A 221 4.84 10.70 6.20
C ASP A 221 5.54 10.27 4.90
N PRO A 222 6.87 10.09 4.91
CA PRO A 222 7.63 9.71 3.72
C PRO A 222 7.37 8.27 3.27
N ARG A 223 6.65 7.46 4.06
CA ARG A 223 6.36 6.06 3.77
C ARG A 223 5.08 5.87 2.95
N CYS A 224 4.25 6.90 2.83
CA CYS A 224 3.08 6.92 1.94
C CYS A 224 3.42 7.75 0.69
N ARG A 225 3.57 7.06 -0.45
CA ARG A 225 3.93 7.72 -1.72
C ARG A 225 3.26 7.07 -2.92
N LEU A 226 2.89 7.91 -3.88
CA LEU A 226 2.44 7.50 -5.20
C LEU A 226 3.62 7.54 -6.17
N VAL A 227 3.80 6.45 -6.90
CA VAL A 227 4.90 6.28 -7.85
C VAL A 227 4.32 5.93 -9.22
N ALA A 228 4.64 6.73 -10.23
CA ALA A 228 4.27 6.43 -11.60
C ALA A 228 5.42 5.68 -12.30
N VAL A 229 5.17 4.46 -12.75
CA VAL A 229 6.15 3.58 -13.41
C VAL A 229 5.52 2.94 -14.65
N HIS A 230 6.04 3.24 -15.84
CA HIS A 230 5.58 2.67 -17.13
C HIS A 230 4.04 2.74 -17.31
N SER A 231 3.46 3.93 -17.16
CA SER A 231 2.00 4.19 -17.24
C SER A 231 1.16 3.47 -16.18
N ARG A 232 1.78 2.98 -15.10
CA ARG A 232 1.09 2.39 -13.95
C ARG A 232 1.26 3.29 -12.74
N LEU A 233 0.19 3.46 -11.98
CA LEU A 233 0.23 4.16 -10.71
C LEU A 233 0.38 3.14 -9.58
N LEU A 234 1.41 3.30 -8.76
CA LEU A 234 1.67 2.44 -7.61
C LEU A 234 1.52 3.25 -6.33
N LEU A 235 0.73 2.77 -5.39
CA LEU A 235 0.77 3.24 -4.01
C LEU A 235 1.73 2.37 -3.22
N GLU A 236 2.76 3.02 -2.69
CA GLU A 236 3.69 2.43 -1.74
C GLU A 236 3.35 2.92 -0.34
N THR A 237 3.10 1.96 0.55
CA THR A 237 2.95 2.16 2.00
C THR A 237 3.98 1.30 2.71
N GLU A 238 4.19 1.54 4.00
CA GLU A 238 5.08 0.71 4.83
C GLU A 238 4.75 -0.80 4.76
N ARG A 239 3.47 -1.14 4.56
CA ARG A 239 3.00 -2.53 4.59
C ARG A 239 2.93 -3.18 3.21
N ARG A 240 2.65 -2.40 2.17
CA ARG A 240 2.30 -2.94 0.85
C ARG A 240 2.55 -1.93 -0.27
N THR A 241 3.03 -2.46 -1.39
CA THR A 241 2.91 -1.81 -2.71
C THR A 241 1.71 -2.39 -3.46
N ARG A 242 0.82 -1.52 -3.90
CA ARG A 242 -0.39 -1.86 -4.67
C ARG A 242 -0.40 -1.06 -5.98
N GLU A 243 -0.79 -1.73 -7.06
CA GLU A 243 -1.09 -1.07 -8.33
C GLU A 243 -2.51 -0.53 -8.31
N ILE A 244 -2.66 0.70 -8.75
CA ILE A 244 -3.91 1.45 -8.80
C ILE A 244 -4.17 1.78 -10.26
N ASP A 245 -5.37 1.48 -10.70
CA ASP A 245 -5.89 1.97 -11.96
C ASP A 245 -6.64 3.27 -11.69
N ALA A 246 -6.10 4.38 -12.20
CA ALA A 246 -6.67 5.71 -12.01
C ALA A 246 -6.24 6.64 -13.13
N SER A 247 -7.20 7.35 -13.68
CA SER A 247 -7.03 8.43 -14.66
C SER A 247 -7.13 9.82 -14.04
N ARG A 248 -7.68 9.93 -12.82
CA ARG A 248 -7.95 11.20 -12.12
C ARG A 248 -7.39 11.22 -10.71
N LEU A 249 -6.94 12.39 -10.29
CA LEU A 249 -6.60 12.75 -8.92
C LEU A 249 -7.52 13.89 -8.48
N THR A 250 -8.16 13.75 -7.31
CA THR A 250 -8.91 14.84 -6.69
C THR A 250 -8.20 15.25 -5.41
N LEU A 251 -7.52 16.40 -5.46
CA LEU A 251 -6.95 17.04 -4.28
C LEU A 251 -8.05 17.84 -3.60
N TYR A 252 -8.33 17.56 -2.34
CA TYR A 252 -9.36 18.26 -1.62
C TYR A 252 -8.83 18.95 -0.36
N SER A 253 -9.50 20.04 -0.01
CA SER A 253 -9.38 20.71 1.28
C SER A 253 -10.77 20.93 1.86
N VAL A 254 -10.92 20.78 3.18
CA VAL A 254 -12.17 21.07 3.90
C VAL A 254 -11.95 22.29 4.78
N GLU A 255 -13.01 23.06 5.02
CA GLU A 255 -12.96 24.28 5.84
C GLU A 255 -12.33 24.08 7.23
N SER A 256 -12.42 22.87 7.81
CA SER A 256 -11.82 22.50 9.08
C SER A 256 -10.29 22.28 9.02
N GLY A 257 -9.60 22.66 7.94
CA GLY A 257 -8.14 22.53 7.78
C GLY A 257 -7.68 21.13 7.36
N VAL A 258 -8.64 20.30 6.98
CA VAL A 258 -8.47 18.93 6.51
C VAL A 258 -8.05 18.95 5.05
N SER A 259 -7.16 18.06 4.67
CA SER A 259 -6.84 17.83 3.27
C SER A 259 -6.51 16.38 3.01
N GLY A 260 -6.59 16.00 1.75
CA GLY A 260 -6.29 14.66 1.30
C GLY A 260 -6.34 14.55 -0.20
N LEU A 261 -6.01 13.36 -0.67
CA LEU A 261 -6.02 13.01 -2.08
C LEU A 261 -6.98 11.84 -2.29
N VAL A 262 -7.87 11.96 -3.27
CA VAL A 262 -8.64 10.84 -3.79
C VAL A 262 -8.05 10.44 -5.13
N VAL A 263 -7.82 9.14 -5.30
CA VAL A 263 -7.22 8.56 -6.50
C VAL A 263 -8.28 7.75 -7.25
N GLY A 264 -8.45 8.05 -8.53
CA GLY A 264 -9.51 7.53 -9.39
C GLY A 264 -10.88 8.15 -9.08
N GLU A 265 -11.92 7.63 -9.73
CA GLU A 265 -13.32 8.02 -9.47
C GLU A 265 -13.80 7.46 -8.13
N LYS A 266 -13.25 7.98 -7.03
CA LYS A 266 -13.58 7.57 -5.64
C LYS A 266 -13.16 6.12 -5.33
N ALA A 267 -12.12 5.62 -6.00
CA ALA A 267 -11.63 4.27 -5.74
C ALA A 267 -10.81 4.20 -4.45
N LEU A 268 -10.00 5.23 -4.18
CA LEU A 268 -9.03 5.20 -3.09
C LEU A 268 -8.86 6.57 -2.44
N HIS A 269 -9.01 6.62 -1.12
CA HIS A 269 -8.80 7.82 -0.32
C HIS A 269 -7.49 7.77 0.46
N LEU A 270 -6.71 8.84 0.33
CA LEU A 270 -5.41 9.04 0.95
C LEU A 270 -5.47 10.31 1.81
N PRO A 271 -5.99 10.22 3.05
CA PRO A 271 -6.06 11.35 3.95
C PRO A 271 -4.67 11.90 4.31
N GLY A 272 -4.62 13.19 4.63
CA GLY A 272 -3.40 13.90 5.04
C GLY A 272 -2.94 14.94 4.02
N ARG A 273 -1.95 15.74 4.41
CA ARG A 273 -1.50 16.87 3.59
C ARG A 273 -0.67 16.40 2.39
N TRP A 274 -1.09 16.81 1.20
CA TRP A 274 -0.34 16.67 -0.04
C TRP A 274 0.01 18.05 -0.56
N ASP A 275 1.22 18.22 -1.08
CA ASP A 275 1.67 19.50 -1.60
C ASP A 275 0.97 19.79 -2.95
N PRO A 276 0.18 20.87 -3.08
CA PRO A 276 -0.60 21.12 -4.29
C PRO A 276 0.27 21.25 -5.56
N GLU A 277 1.43 21.90 -5.45
CA GLU A 277 2.35 22.10 -6.58
C GLU A 277 3.01 20.79 -6.99
N GLU A 278 3.34 19.91 -6.04
CA GLU A 278 3.81 18.56 -6.34
C GLU A 278 2.71 17.70 -6.98
N VAL A 279 1.46 17.79 -6.50
CA VAL A 279 0.31 17.06 -7.04
C VAL A 279 0.04 17.49 -8.48
N GLU A 280 0.02 18.79 -8.76
CA GLU A 280 -0.17 19.34 -10.10
C GLU A 280 0.94 18.91 -11.05
N ARG A 281 2.20 19.07 -10.64
CA ARG A 281 3.35 18.60 -11.43
C ARG A 281 3.27 17.11 -11.66
N PHE A 282 2.85 16.32 -10.68
CA PHE A 282 2.70 14.88 -10.81
C PHE A 282 1.58 14.49 -11.78
N ALA A 283 0.42 15.15 -11.70
CA ALA A 283 -0.73 14.86 -12.55
C ALA A 283 -0.44 15.21 -14.01
N ALA A 284 0.00 16.45 -14.28
CA ALA A 284 0.32 16.94 -15.61
C ALA A 284 1.38 16.06 -16.30
N ARG A 285 2.41 15.69 -15.55
CA ARG A 285 3.49 14.84 -16.05
C ARG A 285 3.02 13.44 -16.44
N ASN A 286 2.08 12.86 -15.71
CA ASN A 286 1.64 11.48 -15.90
C ASN A 286 0.33 11.37 -16.70
N GLY A 287 -0.18 12.47 -17.25
CA GLY A 287 -1.43 12.48 -18.02
C GLY A 287 -2.65 12.15 -17.16
N LEU A 288 -2.61 12.50 -15.87
CA LEU A 288 -3.74 12.35 -14.96
C LEU A 288 -4.55 13.65 -14.95
N GLU A 289 -5.87 13.54 -14.98
CA GLU A 289 -6.74 14.67 -14.70
C GLU A 289 -6.57 15.07 -13.23
N LEU A 290 -6.36 16.36 -12.97
CA LEU A 290 -6.34 16.90 -11.62
C LEU A 290 -7.57 17.76 -11.38
N GLU A 291 -8.28 17.45 -10.32
CA GLU A 291 -9.38 18.24 -9.81
C GLU A 291 -8.99 18.76 -8.41
N ILE A 292 -9.02 20.08 -8.22
CA ILE A 292 -8.77 20.69 -6.92
C ILE A 292 -10.11 21.19 -6.38
N ARG A 293 -10.56 20.64 -5.24
CA ARG A 293 -11.83 21.03 -4.61
C ARG A 293 -11.62 21.57 -3.22
N ARG A 294 -12.33 22.65 -2.92
CA ARG A 294 -12.64 23.03 -1.55
C ARG A 294 -14.02 22.48 -1.23
N LEU A 295 -14.09 21.61 -0.25
CA LEU A 295 -15.29 20.90 0.15
C LEU A 295 -15.85 21.53 1.41
N SER A 296 -17.17 21.65 1.48
CA SER A 296 -17.86 21.79 2.75
C SER A 296 -17.70 20.50 3.58
N ARG A 297 -18.05 20.57 4.87
CA ARG A 297 -18.01 19.39 5.74
C ARG A 297 -18.96 18.29 5.25
N GLU A 298 -20.14 18.67 4.76
CA GLU A 298 -21.15 17.74 4.23
C GLU A 298 -20.68 17.07 2.94
N GLU A 299 -20.13 17.86 2.00
CA GLU A 299 -19.57 17.32 0.76
C GLU A 299 -18.40 16.36 1.01
N TYR A 300 -17.60 16.62 2.05
CA TYR A 300 -16.55 15.70 2.46
C TYR A 300 -17.11 14.37 2.95
N LEU A 301 -18.14 14.39 3.79
CA LEU A 301 -18.80 13.18 4.29
C LEU A 301 -19.42 12.37 3.14
N ASP A 302 -20.06 13.05 2.18
CA ASP A 302 -20.62 12.41 0.99
C ASP A 302 -19.53 11.80 0.10
N LEU A 303 -18.42 12.51 -0.09
CA LEU A 303 -17.27 12.03 -0.84
C LEU A 303 -16.74 10.74 -0.21
N THR A 304 -16.49 10.74 1.09
CA THR A 304 -15.87 9.60 1.76
C THR A 304 -16.81 8.41 1.91
N ALA A 305 -18.12 8.63 2.01
CA ALA A 305 -19.11 7.56 2.00
C ALA A 305 -19.02 6.69 0.71
N GLN A 306 -18.66 7.32 -0.40
CA GLN A 306 -18.62 6.69 -1.74
C GLN A 306 -17.26 6.04 -2.06
N VAL A 307 -16.23 6.28 -1.25
CA VAL A 307 -14.88 5.79 -1.51
C VAL A 307 -14.79 4.28 -1.35
N ARG A 308 -14.21 3.52 -2.28
CA ARG A 308 -14.13 2.05 -2.15
C ARG A 308 -13.09 1.57 -1.13
N ASP A 309 -11.95 2.23 -1.05
CA ASP A 309 -10.84 1.86 -0.17
C ASP A 309 -10.14 3.11 0.40
N ALA A 310 -9.49 3.00 1.55
CA ALA A 310 -8.84 4.14 2.18
C ALA A 310 -7.58 3.71 2.95
N VAL A 311 -6.52 4.51 2.82
CA VAL A 311 -5.20 4.20 3.35
C VAL A 311 -4.72 5.31 4.29
N PRO A 312 -4.67 5.04 5.62
CA PRO A 312 -4.13 5.96 6.60
C PRO A 312 -2.68 6.32 6.38
#